data_AF-A0A235IBB0-F1
#
_entry.id   AF-A0A235IBB0-F1
#
_cell.length_a   1.000
_cell.length_b   1.000
_cell.length_c   1.000
_cell.angle_alpha   90.00
_cell.angle_beta   90.00
_cell.angle_gamma   90.00
#
_symmetry.space_group_name_H-M   'P 1'
#
loop_
_entity.id
_entity.type
_entity.pdbx_description
1 polymer ?
#
loop_
_entity_poly.entity_id
_entity_poly.type
_entity_poly.pdbx_seq_one_letter_code
_entity_poly.pdbx_strand_id
1 'polypeptide(L)'
;MATLRTPHFRLNSVIPTSYTHNLVFIDTAVEDYQSLINGVIPNTEVFVIQPTQNGVEQITKILATRADQNFNSIHIVCHGAPGSLQLGNTHLGLDTLEYHSQQLQQWQKIFSTSSKTAKPLVTSATTVTNLLVYGCNVADGDVGAEFVTKLHQLTGANIAASRQLIGNAALGGNWELEIRTAQMEVTLPFTETTQKAYAGVLAIFTVNNTGDADDGDANNGVTTLREAINLANATAGDDAIAFGDVFSDTTPDTITLTSGQLTITDDLTILGTGASKLTVSGNNASKVFEIAGLGRDVSIDGLKIANGNDSAILVNTNTLLSLTNSNISDNTATSSGGGINNKGTLKLTNTNVFGNTATSSGGGIANQGILSLTKSSIFDNTATSSGGGIYNSGTVDITGSTISGNTAR
;
A
#
# COMPACT_ATOMS: atom_id res chain seq x y z
N MET A 1 33.48 -7.52 -52.78
CA MET A 1 32.01 -7.49 -52.66
C MET A 1 31.53 -8.90 -52.33
N ALA A 2 31.34 -9.20 -51.05
CA ALA A 2 30.82 -10.48 -50.59
C ALA A 2 29.31 -10.37 -50.44
N THR A 3 28.56 -11.22 -51.14
CA THR A 3 27.11 -11.34 -51.06
C THR A 3 26.72 -12.13 -49.81
N LEU A 4 25.99 -11.50 -48.90
CA LEU A 4 25.36 -12.13 -47.74
C LEU A 4 24.27 -13.10 -48.23
N ARG A 5 24.47 -14.41 -48.00
CA ARG A 5 23.36 -15.38 -48.03
C ARG A 5 22.77 -15.45 -46.63
N THR A 6 21.47 -15.21 -46.54
CA THR A 6 20.65 -15.36 -45.33
C THR A 6 20.70 -16.81 -44.83
N PRO A 7 20.97 -17.05 -43.53
CA PRO A 7 20.80 -18.38 -42.95
C PRO A 7 19.30 -18.66 -42.84
N HIS A 8 18.85 -19.72 -43.52
CA HIS A 8 17.55 -20.31 -43.28
C HIS A 8 17.62 -21.07 -41.95
N PHE A 9 17.07 -20.48 -40.88
CA PHE A 9 16.72 -21.27 -39.71
C PHE A 9 15.53 -22.16 -40.08
N ARG A 10 15.77 -23.46 -40.16
CA ARG A 10 14.70 -24.45 -40.17
C ARG A 10 14.02 -24.38 -38.81
N LEU A 11 12.72 -24.10 -38.80
CA LEU A 11 11.85 -24.41 -37.68
C LEU A 11 11.89 -25.92 -37.46
N ASN A 12 12.74 -26.37 -36.53
CA ASN A 12 12.53 -27.67 -35.92
C ASN A 12 11.30 -27.54 -35.03
N SER A 13 10.27 -28.23 -35.50
CA SER A 13 8.99 -28.48 -34.87
C SER A 13 9.15 -28.98 -33.43
N VAL A 14 8.17 -28.61 -32.61
CA VAL A 14 7.96 -28.92 -31.18
C VAL A 14 8.62 -27.92 -30.21
N ILE A 15 8.02 -26.73 -30.09
CA ILE A 15 7.98 -26.05 -28.78
C ILE A 15 6.94 -26.83 -27.96
N PRO A 16 7.29 -27.39 -26.79
CA PRO A 16 6.29 -28.00 -25.92
C PRO A 16 5.32 -26.90 -25.45
N THR A 17 4.07 -26.95 -25.92
CA THR A 17 3.01 -26.00 -25.56
C THR A 17 2.40 -26.27 -24.17
N SER A 18 3.16 -26.80 -23.22
CA SER A 18 2.64 -27.16 -21.90
C SER A 18 3.66 -27.09 -20.77
N TYR A 19 4.50 -26.04 -20.74
CA TYR A 19 5.18 -25.70 -19.50
C TYR A 19 4.15 -25.04 -18.58
N THR A 20 3.93 -25.63 -17.42
CA THR A 20 3.22 -24.98 -16.32
C THR A 20 4.06 -23.80 -15.84
N HIS A 21 3.46 -22.60 -15.74
CA HIS A 21 4.17 -21.38 -15.35
C HIS A 21 3.92 -21.06 -13.87
N ASN A 22 4.95 -20.61 -13.17
CA ASN A 22 4.81 -19.96 -11.87
C ASN A 22 4.88 -18.46 -12.10
N LEU A 23 3.97 -17.71 -11.48
CA LEU A 23 4.02 -16.25 -11.45
C LEU A 23 4.31 -15.80 -10.03
N VAL A 24 5.19 -14.81 -9.85
CA VAL A 24 5.36 -14.12 -8.57
C VAL A 24 5.10 -12.64 -8.76
N PHE A 25 4.17 -12.12 -7.96
CA PHE A 25 3.89 -10.71 -7.80
C PHE A 25 4.58 -10.25 -6.52
N ILE A 26 5.48 -9.29 -6.63
CA ILE A 26 6.21 -8.72 -5.49
C ILE A 26 5.79 -7.27 -5.37
N ASP A 27 5.17 -6.93 -4.24
CA ASP A 27 4.91 -5.54 -3.89
C ASP A 27 6.22 -4.81 -3.65
N THR A 28 6.43 -3.68 -4.32
CA THR A 28 7.66 -2.92 -4.12
C THR A 28 7.69 -2.19 -2.79
N ALA A 29 6.56 -2.16 -2.07
CA ALA A 29 6.49 -1.65 -0.70
C ALA A 29 7.07 -2.63 0.33
N VAL A 30 7.51 -3.84 -0.04
CA VAL A 30 8.23 -4.72 0.90
C VAL A 30 9.71 -4.35 0.94
N GLU A 31 10.31 -4.40 2.14
CA GLU A 31 11.74 -4.14 2.35
C GLU A 31 12.59 -4.96 1.37
N ASP A 32 13.63 -4.35 0.78
CA ASP A 32 14.59 -4.97 -0.14
C ASP A 32 13.97 -5.91 -1.19
N TYR A 33 12.86 -5.47 -1.80
CA TYR A 33 12.16 -6.25 -2.83
C TYR A 33 13.08 -6.58 -4.03
N GLN A 34 14.14 -5.80 -4.29
CA GLN A 34 15.09 -6.10 -5.36
C GLN A 34 15.87 -7.38 -5.09
N SER A 35 16.30 -7.62 -3.84
CA SER A 35 16.90 -8.91 -3.45
C SER A 35 15.93 -10.07 -3.60
N LEU A 36 14.63 -9.85 -3.32
CA LEU A 36 13.59 -10.85 -3.58
C LEU A 36 13.46 -11.16 -5.08
N ILE A 37 13.39 -10.14 -5.94
CA ILE A 37 13.36 -10.30 -7.41
C ILE A 37 14.58 -11.10 -7.90
N ASN A 38 15.79 -10.72 -7.47
CA ASN A 38 17.03 -11.39 -7.87
C ASN A 38 17.11 -12.83 -7.35
N GLY A 39 16.38 -13.11 -6.28
CA GLY A 39 16.29 -14.41 -5.62
C GLY A 39 15.25 -15.36 -6.18
N VAL A 40 14.48 -14.94 -7.18
CA VAL A 40 13.42 -15.78 -7.75
C VAL A 40 14.02 -17.00 -8.47
N ILE A 41 13.46 -18.17 -8.21
CA ILE A 41 13.92 -19.42 -8.82
C ILE A 41 13.68 -19.44 -10.34
N PRO A 42 14.50 -20.18 -11.13
CA PRO A 42 14.28 -20.31 -12.57
C PRO A 42 12.88 -20.84 -12.91
N ASN A 43 12.38 -20.47 -14.10
CA ASN A 43 11.04 -20.80 -14.60
C ASN A 43 9.87 -20.20 -13.80
N THR A 44 10.15 -19.16 -13.01
CA THR A 44 9.13 -18.30 -12.38
C THR A 44 9.22 -16.91 -12.98
N GLU A 45 8.08 -16.37 -13.42
CA GLU A 45 8.02 -15.03 -13.98
C GLU A 45 7.68 -14.00 -12.91
N VAL A 46 8.39 -12.87 -12.93
CA VAL A 46 8.32 -11.85 -11.89
C VAL A 46 7.57 -10.62 -12.39
N PHE A 47 6.63 -10.16 -11.59
CA PHE A 47 5.93 -8.89 -11.75
C PHE A 47 6.03 -8.07 -10.47
N VAL A 48 6.12 -6.75 -10.61
CA VAL A 48 6.14 -5.82 -9.48
C VAL A 48 4.78 -5.13 -9.33
N ILE A 49 4.30 -4.97 -8.09
CA ILE A 49 3.12 -4.17 -7.77
C ILE A 49 3.62 -2.79 -7.33
N GLN A 50 3.13 -1.75 -7.99
CA GLN A 50 3.51 -0.37 -7.69
C GLN A 50 2.75 0.14 -6.46
N PRO A 51 3.41 0.85 -5.53
CA PRO A 51 2.86 1.21 -4.22
C PRO A 51 1.84 2.35 -4.32
N THR A 52 1.83 3.08 -5.43
CA THR A 52 0.94 4.22 -5.69
C THR A 52 -0.32 3.86 -6.48
N GLN A 53 -0.53 2.58 -6.77
CA GLN A 53 -1.62 2.09 -7.62
C GLN A 53 -2.36 0.94 -6.95
N ASN A 54 -3.61 0.73 -7.34
CA ASN A 54 -4.43 -0.34 -6.78
C ASN A 54 -3.82 -1.71 -7.15
N GLY A 55 -3.30 -2.45 -6.17
CA GLY A 55 -2.56 -3.70 -6.44
C GLY A 55 -3.44 -4.82 -6.97
N VAL A 56 -4.70 -4.91 -6.51
CA VAL A 56 -5.67 -5.89 -7.03
C VAL A 56 -5.92 -5.65 -8.51
N GLU A 57 -6.09 -4.40 -8.94
CA GLU A 57 -6.23 -4.06 -10.36
C GLU A 57 -4.97 -4.35 -11.18
N GLN A 58 -3.78 -4.07 -10.64
CA GLN A 58 -2.51 -4.38 -11.29
C GLN A 58 -2.37 -5.87 -11.57
N ILE A 59 -2.58 -6.72 -10.54
CA ILE A 59 -2.56 -8.18 -10.68
C ILE A 59 -3.62 -8.63 -11.69
N THR A 60 -4.84 -8.10 -11.61
CA THR A 60 -5.94 -8.45 -12.54
C THR A 60 -5.55 -8.20 -13.99
N LYS A 61 -4.97 -7.02 -14.28
CA LYS A 61 -4.53 -6.64 -15.63
C LYS A 61 -3.46 -7.61 -16.15
N ILE A 62 -2.49 -7.96 -15.31
CA ILE A 62 -1.41 -8.89 -15.68
C ILE A 62 -1.96 -10.30 -15.93
N LEU A 63 -2.78 -10.83 -15.02
CA LEU A 63 -3.41 -12.15 -15.19
C LEU A 63 -4.24 -12.22 -16.47
N ALA A 64 -4.97 -11.14 -16.82
CA ALA A 64 -5.74 -11.08 -18.06
C ALA A 64 -4.86 -11.22 -19.32
N THR A 65 -3.62 -10.72 -19.32
CA THR A 65 -2.68 -10.92 -20.44
C THR A 65 -2.26 -12.38 -20.61
N ARG A 66 -2.52 -13.22 -19.61
CA ARG A 66 -2.10 -14.63 -19.52
C ARG A 66 -3.28 -15.61 -19.45
N ALA A 67 -4.49 -15.16 -19.79
CA ALA A 67 -5.71 -15.96 -19.65
C ALA A 67 -5.69 -17.31 -20.42
N ASP A 68 -4.86 -17.41 -21.47
CA ASP A 68 -4.70 -18.61 -22.30
C ASP A 68 -3.55 -19.54 -21.83
N GLN A 69 -2.85 -19.21 -20.74
CA GLN A 69 -1.74 -19.98 -20.19
C GLN A 69 -2.16 -20.85 -19.00
N ASN A 70 -1.38 -21.91 -18.75
CA ASN A 70 -1.55 -22.77 -17.57
C ASN A 70 -0.62 -22.35 -16.43
N PHE A 71 -1.22 -22.09 -15.28
CA PHE A 71 -0.48 -21.76 -14.05
C PHE A 71 -0.42 -22.96 -13.13
N ASN A 72 0.77 -23.25 -12.59
CA ASN A 72 0.90 -24.18 -11.47
C ASN A 72 0.67 -23.46 -10.15
N SER A 73 1.37 -22.33 -9.97
CA SER A 73 1.23 -21.50 -8.78
C SER A 73 1.36 -20.02 -9.10
N ILE A 74 0.63 -19.22 -8.35
CA ILE A 74 0.73 -17.77 -8.32
C ILE A 74 1.13 -17.40 -6.92
N HIS A 75 2.17 -16.58 -6.79
CA HIS A 75 2.71 -16.11 -5.55
C HIS A 75 2.45 -14.61 -5.42
N ILE A 76 2.01 -14.16 -4.26
CA ILE A 76 1.84 -12.73 -3.94
C ILE A 76 2.67 -12.43 -2.70
N VAL A 77 3.61 -11.50 -2.83
CA VAL A 77 4.53 -11.11 -1.75
C VAL A 77 4.27 -9.66 -1.39
N CYS A 78 3.85 -9.44 -0.16
CA CYS A 78 3.31 -8.17 0.31
C CYS A 78 3.33 -8.09 1.84
N HIS A 79 3.18 -6.90 2.41
CA HIS A 79 2.90 -6.80 3.84
C HIS A 79 1.52 -7.42 4.17
N GLY A 80 1.41 -8.03 5.36
CA GLY A 80 0.19 -8.66 5.85
C GLY A 80 -0.08 -8.39 7.33
N ALA A 81 -1.36 -8.55 7.69
CA ALA A 81 -1.88 -8.60 9.05
C ALA A 81 -3.04 -9.62 9.10
N PRO A 82 -3.53 -10.03 10.28
CA PRO A 82 -4.68 -10.93 10.39
C PRO A 82 -5.85 -10.51 9.49
N GLY A 83 -6.14 -11.33 8.48
CA GLY A 83 -7.20 -11.13 7.50
C GLY A 83 -7.03 -9.93 6.56
N SER A 84 -5.81 -9.45 6.35
CA SER A 84 -5.50 -8.35 5.44
C SER A 84 -4.18 -8.52 4.69
N LEU A 85 -4.16 -8.01 3.45
CA LEU A 85 -2.99 -7.85 2.60
C LEU A 85 -2.87 -6.39 2.14
N GLN A 86 -1.66 -5.85 2.16
CA GLN A 86 -1.37 -4.60 1.49
C GLN A 86 -0.86 -4.85 0.07
N LEU A 87 -1.61 -4.41 -0.94
CA LEU A 87 -1.26 -4.59 -2.35
C LEU A 87 -1.24 -3.23 -3.07
N GLY A 88 -0.05 -2.70 -3.32
CA GLY A 88 0.15 -1.37 -3.87
C GLY A 88 -0.32 -0.32 -2.86
N ASN A 89 -1.38 0.44 -3.20
CA ASN A 89 -2.11 1.29 -2.25
C ASN A 89 -3.47 0.69 -1.82
N THR A 90 -3.68 -0.61 -2.05
CA THR A 90 -4.94 -1.29 -1.72
C THR A 90 -4.81 -2.12 -0.46
N HIS A 91 -5.64 -1.83 0.54
CA HIS A 91 -5.95 -2.79 1.60
C HIS A 91 -6.95 -3.82 1.07
N LEU A 92 -6.48 -5.06 0.85
CA LEU A 92 -7.31 -6.22 0.54
C LEU A 92 -7.51 -7.03 1.81
N GLY A 93 -8.55 -6.71 2.57
CA GLY A 93 -8.88 -7.36 3.83
C GLY A 93 -10.32 -7.81 3.92
N LEU A 94 -10.69 -8.45 5.03
CA LEU A 94 -12.01 -9.01 5.26
C LEU A 94 -13.15 -7.98 5.07
N ASP A 95 -12.89 -6.74 5.46
CA ASP A 95 -13.76 -5.57 5.36
C ASP A 95 -13.84 -4.96 3.94
N THR A 96 -12.84 -5.21 3.08
CA THR A 96 -12.81 -4.68 1.71
C THR A 96 -12.97 -5.72 0.60
N LEU A 97 -12.96 -7.02 0.94
CA LEU A 97 -13.09 -8.13 -0.02
C LEU A 97 -14.29 -7.99 -0.97
N GLU A 98 -15.43 -7.51 -0.47
CA GLU A 98 -16.64 -7.33 -1.29
C GLU A 98 -16.44 -6.28 -2.39
N TYR A 99 -15.74 -5.19 -2.09
CA TYR A 99 -15.41 -4.14 -3.07
C TYR A 99 -14.53 -4.66 -4.21
N HIS A 100 -13.75 -5.71 -3.96
CA HIS A 100 -12.84 -6.34 -4.94
C HIS A 100 -13.39 -7.62 -5.57
N SER A 101 -14.63 -8.00 -5.25
CA SER A 101 -15.25 -9.27 -5.68
C SER A 101 -15.26 -9.45 -7.20
N GLN A 102 -15.49 -8.39 -7.97
CA GLN A 102 -15.50 -8.48 -9.43
C GLN A 102 -14.12 -8.84 -10.00
N GLN A 103 -13.05 -8.22 -9.50
CA GLN A 103 -11.67 -8.51 -9.89
C GLN A 103 -11.29 -9.94 -9.48
N LEU A 104 -11.60 -10.34 -8.25
CA LEU A 104 -11.29 -11.69 -7.73
C LEU A 104 -12.05 -12.78 -8.51
N GLN A 105 -13.29 -12.53 -8.92
CA GLN A 105 -14.04 -13.43 -9.82
C GLN A 105 -13.48 -13.46 -11.24
N GLN A 106 -12.81 -12.40 -11.71
CA GLN A 106 -12.06 -12.46 -12.96
C GLN A 106 -10.84 -13.39 -12.82
N TRP A 107 -10.16 -13.35 -11.67
CA TRP A 107 -9.07 -14.30 -11.38
C TRP A 107 -9.60 -15.74 -11.41
N GLN A 108 -10.75 -15.99 -10.78
CA GLN A 108 -11.39 -17.31 -10.81
C GLN A 108 -11.66 -17.82 -12.22
N LYS A 109 -12.16 -16.96 -13.11
CA LYS A 109 -12.37 -17.34 -14.51
C LYS A 109 -11.07 -17.77 -15.17
N ILE A 110 -10.00 -17.00 -14.98
CA ILE A 110 -8.66 -17.28 -15.52
C ILE A 110 -8.08 -18.59 -14.94
N PHE A 111 -8.20 -18.79 -13.63
CA PHE A 111 -7.71 -20.01 -12.98
C PHE A 111 -8.47 -21.24 -13.48
N SER A 112 -9.79 -21.12 -13.67
CA SER A 112 -10.63 -22.20 -14.18
C SER A 112 -10.38 -22.58 -15.66
N THR A 113 -9.96 -21.63 -16.51
CA THR A 113 -9.60 -21.91 -17.91
C THR A 113 -8.23 -22.57 -18.01
N SER A 114 -7.28 -22.13 -17.18
CA SER A 114 -5.94 -22.72 -17.06
C SER A 114 -5.98 -24.20 -16.64
N SER A 115 -7.00 -24.59 -15.87
CA SER A 115 -7.22 -25.99 -15.47
C SER A 115 -7.63 -26.92 -16.63
N LYS A 116 -8.27 -26.37 -17.68
CA LYS A 116 -8.93 -27.16 -18.74
C LYS A 116 -8.04 -27.52 -19.92
N THR A 117 -6.94 -26.80 -20.14
CA THR A 117 -6.07 -27.06 -21.32
C THR A 117 -4.93 -28.03 -21.01
N ALA A 118 -4.75 -28.43 -19.75
CA ALA A 118 -3.85 -29.51 -19.36
C ALA A 118 -4.43 -30.85 -19.88
N LYS A 119 -3.85 -31.37 -20.97
CA LYS A 119 -4.22 -32.68 -21.53
C LYS A 119 -3.98 -33.76 -20.46
N PRO A 120 -5.01 -34.46 -19.94
CA PRO A 120 -4.81 -35.39 -18.86
C PRO A 120 -4.14 -36.65 -19.41
N LEU A 121 -2.83 -36.77 -19.19
CA LEU A 121 -2.21 -38.09 -19.10
C LEU A 121 -2.54 -38.59 -17.69
N VAL A 122 -3.47 -39.53 -17.61
CA VAL A 122 -3.99 -40.15 -16.37
C VAL A 122 -5.20 -39.43 -15.76
N THR A 123 -6.17 -40.25 -15.39
CA THR A 123 -7.52 -39.93 -14.96
C THR A 123 -7.61 -39.18 -13.63
N SER A 124 -8.44 -38.13 -13.59
CA SER A 124 -9.10 -37.54 -12.41
C SER A 124 -8.44 -36.42 -11.59
N ALA A 125 -7.37 -35.78 -12.05
CA ALA A 125 -6.89 -34.55 -11.38
C ALA A 125 -7.32 -33.29 -12.16
N THR A 126 -8.41 -32.66 -11.72
CA THR A 126 -8.70 -31.25 -12.09
C THR A 126 -7.61 -30.40 -11.43
N THR A 127 -6.63 -29.90 -12.18
CA THR A 127 -5.56 -29.05 -11.63
C THR A 127 -6.14 -27.71 -11.22
N VAL A 128 -6.34 -27.50 -9.91
CA VAL A 128 -6.74 -26.21 -9.34
C VAL A 128 -5.48 -25.35 -9.19
N THR A 129 -5.55 -24.08 -9.58
CA THR A 129 -4.43 -23.14 -9.40
C THR A 129 -4.15 -22.92 -7.92
N ASN A 130 -2.88 -22.96 -7.52
CA ASN A 130 -2.48 -22.62 -6.16
C ASN A 130 -2.14 -21.12 -6.08
N LEU A 131 -2.68 -20.42 -5.08
CA LEU A 131 -2.37 -19.04 -4.74
C LEU A 131 -1.64 -19.01 -3.39
N LEU A 132 -0.36 -18.67 -3.42
CA LEU A 132 0.50 -18.63 -2.24
C LEU A 132 0.70 -17.18 -1.83
N VAL A 133 0.28 -16.84 -0.63
CA VAL A 133 0.25 -15.47 -0.11
C VAL A 133 1.30 -15.33 0.98
N TYR A 134 2.31 -14.51 0.71
CA TYR A 134 3.41 -14.18 1.60
C TYR A 134 3.14 -12.82 2.20
N GLY A 135 2.57 -12.82 3.40
CA GLY A 135 2.39 -11.66 4.26
C GLY A 135 2.30 -12.14 5.70
N CYS A 136 2.81 -11.37 6.65
CA CYS A 136 2.80 -11.76 8.05
C CYS A 136 1.38 -11.94 8.57
N ASN A 137 1.14 -13.03 9.32
CA ASN A 137 -0.06 -13.25 10.11
C ASN A 137 -1.40 -13.22 9.34
N VAL A 138 -1.39 -13.26 8.02
CA VAL A 138 -2.57 -13.14 7.15
C VAL A 138 -3.68 -14.10 7.53
N ALA A 139 -3.31 -15.31 7.92
CA ALA A 139 -4.23 -16.38 8.30
C ALA A 139 -4.43 -16.51 9.81
N ASP A 140 -3.88 -15.60 10.62
CA ASP A 140 -3.95 -15.72 12.08
C ASP A 140 -5.33 -15.35 12.64
N GLY A 141 -5.71 -16.04 13.71
CA GLY A 141 -7.00 -15.88 14.39
C GLY A 141 -8.22 -16.21 13.52
N ASP A 142 -9.40 -15.94 14.07
CA ASP A 142 -10.68 -16.19 13.40
C ASP A 142 -10.85 -15.28 12.17
N VAL A 143 -10.38 -14.03 12.26
CA VAL A 143 -10.40 -13.04 11.19
C VAL A 143 -9.56 -13.50 9.99
N GLY A 144 -8.33 -13.97 10.23
CA GLY A 144 -7.47 -14.50 9.17
C GLY A 144 -8.01 -15.78 8.54
N ALA A 145 -8.57 -16.69 9.34
CA ALA A 145 -9.22 -17.90 8.84
C ALA A 145 -10.43 -17.57 7.94
N GLU A 146 -11.26 -16.59 8.32
CA GLU A 146 -12.40 -16.14 7.52
C GLU A 146 -11.94 -15.49 6.21
N PHE A 147 -10.93 -14.61 6.27
CA PHE A 147 -10.36 -13.96 5.10
C PHE A 147 -9.85 -14.96 4.07
N VAL A 148 -9.01 -15.93 4.50
CA VAL A 148 -8.47 -16.98 3.62
C VAL A 148 -9.60 -17.81 3.01
N THR A 149 -10.64 -18.12 3.78
CA THR A 149 -11.81 -18.87 3.30
C THR A 149 -12.58 -18.09 2.23
N LYS A 150 -12.87 -16.80 2.45
CA LYS A 150 -13.58 -15.95 1.48
C LYS A 150 -12.74 -15.70 0.24
N LEU A 151 -11.44 -15.47 0.38
CA LEU A 151 -10.53 -15.31 -0.75
C LEU A 151 -10.49 -16.59 -1.61
N HIS A 152 -10.49 -17.78 -0.99
CA HIS A 152 -10.59 -19.06 -1.68
C HIS A 152 -11.90 -19.19 -2.45
N GLN A 153 -13.04 -18.82 -1.83
CA GLN A 153 -14.35 -18.87 -2.49
C GLN A 153 -14.43 -17.93 -3.70
N LEU A 154 -13.89 -16.71 -3.58
CA LEU A 154 -13.95 -15.70 -4.64
C LEU A 154 -13.00 -16.02 -5.81
N THR A 155 -11.82 -16.58 -5.52
CA THR A 155 -10.82 -16.89 -6.54
C THR A 155 -10.91 -18.32 -7.08
N GLY A 156 -11.53 -19.24 -6.35
CA GLY A 156 -11.51 -20.67 -6.65
C GLY A 156 -10.12 -21.33 -6.60
N ALA A 157 -9.09 -20.61 -6.18
CA ALA A 157 -7.73 -21.13 -6.05
C ALA A 157 -7.55 -21.83 -4.70
N ASN A 158 -6.72 -22.87 -4.65
CA ASN A 158 -6.23 -23.38 -3.38
C ASN A 158 -5.29 -22.33 -2.77
N ILE A 159 -5.52 -21.90 -1.54
CA ILE A 159 -4.74 -20.83 -0.90
C ILE A 159 -3.80 -21.41 0.14
N ALA A 160 -2.55 -20.96 0.13
CA ALA A 160 -1.62 -21.13 1.23
C ALA A 160 -1.21 -19.75 1.79
N ALA A 161 -1.24 -19.59 3.11
CA ALA A 161 -0.89 -18.37 3.84
C ALA A 161 -0.32 -18.74 5.22
N SER A 162 0.16 -17.75 5.99
CA SER A 162 0.74 -17.97 7.32
C SER A 162 0.01 -17.24 8.43
N ARG A 163 0.06 -17.82 9.63
CA ARG A 163 -0.33 -17.20 10.91
C ARG A 163 0.85 -16.54 11.62
N GLN A 164 2.03 -16.59 11.01
CA GLN A 164 3.28 -16.15 11.62
C GLN A 164 3.92 -15.03 10.79
N LEU A 165 4.97 -14.43 11.35
CA LEU A 165 5.80 -13.51 10.60
C LEU A 165 6.48 -14.22 9.43
N ILE A 166 6.41 -13.62 8.24
CA ILE A 166 7.11 -14.10 7.05
C ILE A 166 8.37 -13.27 6.83
N GLY A 167 9.53 -13.93 6.72
CA GLY A 167 10.82 -13.29 6.46
C GLY A 167 11.93 -13.77 7.41
N ASN A 168 12.64 -12.81 8.01
CA ASN A 168 13.87 -13.03 8.76
C ASN A 168 13.66 -13.82 10.06
N ALA A 169 14.37 -14.94 10.21
CA ALA A 169 14.35 -15.78 11.40
C ALA A 169 14.86 -15.09 12.68
N ALA A 170 15.78 -14.13 12.57
CA ALA A 170 16.27 -13.35 13.70
C ALA A 170 15.20 -12.39 14.26
N LEU A 171 14.21 -12.01 13.44
CA LEU A 171 13.04 -11.23 13.83
C LEU A 171 11.83 -12.11 14.21
N GLY A 172 12.04 -13.43 14.32
CA GLY A 172 10.99 -14.41 14.62
C GLY A 172 10.16 -14.86 13.41
N GLY A 173 10.55 -14.44 12.19
CA GLY A 173 9.89 -14.83 10.95
C GLY A 173 10.37 -16.17 10.38
N ASN A 174 9.64 -16.68 9.39
CA ASN A 174 10.05 -17.81 8.56
C ASN A 174 9.43 -17.71 7.17
N TRP A 175 9.49 -18.73 6.34
CA TRP A 175 8.87 -18.71 4.99
C TRP A 175 7.80 -19.80 4.83
N GLU A 176 7.25 -20.29 5.94
CA GLU A 176 6.26 -21.36 5.96
C GLU A 176 4.85 -20.81 5.72
N LEU A 177 4.11 -21.48 4.82
CA LEU A 177 2.69 -21.23 4.58
C LEU A 177 1.90 -22.43 5.09
N GLU A 178 1.68 -22.45 6.40
CA GLU A 178 1.11 -23.58 7.14
C GLU A 178 -0.42 -23.66 7.02
N ILE A 179 -1.10 -22.54 6.75
CA ILE A 179 -2.54 -22.52 6.54
C ILE A 179 -2.83 -22.78 5.08
N ARG A 180 -3.63 -23.81 4.80
CA ARG A 180 -3.93 -24.29 3.46
C ARG A 180 -5.40 -24.62 3.33
N THR A 181 -6.06 -24.13 2.28
CA THR A 181 -7.48 -24.43 2.04
C THR A 181 -7.71 -25.81 1.41
N ALA A 182 -6.64 -26.46 0.93
CA ALA A 182 -6.64 -27.82 0.43
C ALA A 182 -5.27 -28.47 0.65
N GLN A 183 -5.20 -29.80 0.50
CA GLN A 183 -3.91 -30.49 0.46
C GLN A 183 -3.18 -30.10 -0.83
N MET A 184 -2.08 -29.36 -0.70
CA MET A 184 -1.26 -28.89 -1.81
C MET A 184 0.23 -28.93 -1.46
N GLU A 185 1.08 -29.13 -2.47
CA GLU A 185 2.51 -28.87 -2.35
C GLU A 185 2.76 -27.36 -2.40
N VAL A 186 3.64 -26.91 -1.50
CA VAL A 186 4.07 -25.52 -1.39
C VAL A 186 5.52 -25.47 -1.83
N THR A 187 5.76 -24.90 -3.00
CA THR A 187 7.10 -24.58 -3.51
C THR A 187 7.26 -23.07 -3.47
N LEU A 188 8.25 -22.59 -2.72
CA LEU A 188 8.49 -21.16 -2.57
C LEU A 188 9.09 -20.58 -3.87
N PRO A 189 8.79 -19.33 -4.25
CA PRO A 189 9.32 -18.72 -5.46
C PRO A 189 10.78 -18.27 -5.31
N PHE A 190 11.39 -18.41 -4.13
CA PHE A 190 12.70 -17.85 -3.80
C PHE A 190 13.73 -18.94 -3.48
N THR A 191 14.99 -18.70 -3.83
CA THR A 191 16.11 -19.56 -3.42
C THR A 191 16.31 -19.56 -1.90
N GLU A 192 16.86 -20.64 -1.34
CA GLU A 192 17.21 -20.69 0.09
C GLU A 192 18.18 -19.58 0.51
N THR A 193 19.10 -19.19 -0.38
CA THR A 193 20.06 -18.11 -0.12
C THR A 193 19.32 -16.79 0.08
N THR A 194 18.34 -16.49 -0.76
CA THR A 194 17.51 -15.28 -0.65
C THR A 194 16.68 -15.31 0.63
N GLN A 195 16.02 -16.44 0.92
CA GLN A 195 15.20 -16.58 2.13
C GLN A 195 16.01 -16.34 3.41
N LYS A 196 17.27 -16.79 3.46
CA LYS A 196 18.19 -16.60 4.59
C LYS A 196 18.77 -15.19 4.67
N ALA A 197 18.94 -14.52 3.52
CA ALA A 197 19.55 -13.20 3.43
C ALA A 197 18.54 -12.06 3.62
N TYR A 198 17.25 -12.31 3.44
CA TYR A 198 16.20 -11.31 3.62
C TYR A 198 16.19 -10.77 5.05
N ALA A 199 16.38 -9.45 5.19
CA ALA A 199 16.56 -8.81 6.49
C ALA A 199 15.23 -8.50 7.19
N GLY A 200 14.16 -8.31 6.42
CA GLY A 200 12.87 -7.85 6.93
C GLY A 200 11.88 -8.94 7.32
N VAL A 201 10.71 -8.48 7.76
CA VAL A 201 9.48 -9.27 7.86
C VAL A 201 8.34 -8.54 7.17
N LEU A 202 7.42 -9.29 6.57
CA LEU A 202 6.33 -8.74 5.75
C LEU A 202 5.12 -8.26 6.59
N ALA A 203 5.34 -7.49 7.66
CA ALA A 203 4.33 -7.11 8.65
C ALA A 203 3.68 -5.74 8.42
N ILE A 204 2.40 -5.59 8.77
CA ILE A 204 1.71 -4.30 8.85
C ILE A 204 1.57 -3.91 10.33
N PHE A 205 1.95 -2.69 10.70
CA PHE A 205 1.66 -2.12 12.01
C PHE A 205 0.16 -1.76 12.09
N THR A 206 -0.57 -2.36 13.02
CA THR A 206 -2.03 -2.17 13.13
C THR A 206 -2.38 -1.25 14.29
N VAL A 207 -2.88 -0.06 13.99
CA VAL A 207 -3.40 0.87 14.99
C VAL A 207 -4.77 0.41 15.45
N ASN A 208 -4.94 0.14 16.74
CA ASN A 208 -6.20 -0.35 17.31
C ASN A 208 -6.69 0.52 18.49
N ASN A 209 -6.11 1.70 18.67
CA ASN A 209 -6.44 2.62 19.75
C ASN A 209 -6.46 4.08 19.27
N THR A 210 -7.44 4.85 19.74
CA THR A 210 -7.63 6.28 19.39
C THR A 210 -6.78 7.23 20.22
N GLY A 211 -6.06 6.73 21.21
CA GLY A 211 -5.11 7.49 22.02
C GLY A 211 -3.89 7.97 21.23
N ASP A 212 -3.04 8.74 21.91
CA ASP A 212 -1.83 9.37 21.33
C ASP A 212 -0.57 9.08 22.18
N ALA A 213 -0.64 8.06 23.05
CA ALA A 213 0.50 7.63 23.85
C ALA A 213 1.36 6.65 23.04
N ASP A 214 2.66 6.79 23.15
CA ASP A 214 3.62 5.73 22.84
C ASP A 214 4.19 5.28 24.18
N ASP A 215 3.89 4.04 24.58
CA ASP A 215 4.38 3.45 25.82
C ASP A 215 5.64 2.59 25.64
N GLY A 216 6.13 2.47 24.40
CA GLY A 216 7.31 1.70 24.03
C GLY A 216 7.14 0.19 24.12
N ASP A 217 5.91 -0.33 24.30
CA ASP A 217 5.63 -1.77 24.38
C ASP A 217 4.69 -2.26 23.28
N ALA A 218 5.27 -2.54 22.11
CA ALA A 218 4.57 -3.06 20.93
C ALA A 218 3.83 -4.40 21.13
N ASN A 219 3.94 -5.06 22.30
CA ASN A 219 3.38 -6.39 22.56
C ASN A 219 2.24 -6.40 23.59
N ASN A 220 1.79 -5.24 24.06
CA ASN A 220 0.71 -5.16 25.05
C ASN A 220 -0.70 -5.29 24.43
N GLY A 221 -0.79 -5.40 23.10
CA GLY A 221 -2.04 -5.54 22.35
C GLY A 221 -2.79 -4.22 22.12
N VAL A 222 -2.19 -3.08 22.48
CA VAL A 222 -2.71 -1.73 22.25
C VAL A 222 -1.67 -0.98 21.44
N THR A 223 -2.07 -0.46 20.28
CA THR A 223 -1.16 0.29 19.42
C THR A 223 -1.85 1.57 18.96
N THR A 224 -1.27 2.71 19.34
CA THR A 224 -1.72 4.03 18.84
C THR A 224 -1.07 4.36 17.50
N LEU A 225 -1.57 5.37 16.79
CA LEU A 225 -0.93 5.86 15.56
C LEU A 225 0.48 6.39 15.82
N ARG A 226 0.71 7.02 16.98
CA ARG A 226 2.04 7.51 17.35
C ARG A 226 3.03 6.38 17.52
N GLU A 227 2.63 5.35 18.26
CA GLU A 227 3.45 4.17 18.49
C GLU A 227 3.75 3.44 17.18
N ALA A 228 2.74 3.24 16.32
CA ALA A 228 2.92 2.62 15.01
C ALA A 228 3.90 3.40 14.12
N ILE A 229 3.83 4.75 14.11
CA ILE A 229 4.78 5.59 13.37
C ILE A 229 6.18 5.50 13.97
N ASN A 230 6.32 5.45 15.29
CA ASN A 230 7.63 5.33 15.94
C ASN A 230 8.27 3.97 15.70
N LEU A 231 7.48 2.90 15.64
CA LEU A 231 7.94 1.57 15.24
C LEU A 231 8.37 1.52 13.78
N ALA A 232 7.59 2.11 12.87
CA ALA A 232 7.98 2.25 11.47
C ALA A 232 9.29 3.03 11.34
N ASN A 233 9.40 4.20 11.96
CA ASN A 233 10.64 4.99 11.97
C ASN A 233 11.89 4.23 12.49
N ALA A 234 11.70 3.19 13.30
CA ALA A 234 12.76 2.36 13.87
C ALA A 234 13.01 1.06 13.07
N THR A 235 12.14 0.74 12.12
CA THR A 235 12.21 -0.43 11.25
C THR A 235 12.82 0.00 9.94
N ALA A 236 13.80 -0.75 9.42
CA ALA A 236 14.46 -0.34 8.18
C ALA A 236 13.57 -0.67 6.97
N GLY A 237 13.52 0.27 6.02
CA GLY A 237 12.85 0.04 4.74
C GLY A 237 11.44 0.59 4.70
N ASP A 238 10.67 0.15 3.70
CA ASP A 238 9.31 0.60 3.50
C ASP A 238 8.38 -0.08 4.52
N ASP A 239 7.63 0.72 5.27
CA ASP A 239 6.67 0.25 6.27
C ASP A 239 5.21 0.50 5.86
N ALA A 240 4.31 -0.25 6.49
CA ALA A 240 2.87 -0.07 6.34
C ALA A 240 2.16 0.04 7.69
N ILE A 241 1.28 1.03 7.80
CA ILE A 241 0.33 1.20 8.91
C ILE A 241 -1.10 1.04 8.39
N ALA A 242 -1.87 0.19 9.05
CA ALA A 242 -3.32 0.06 8.86
C ALA A 242 -4.05 0.26 10.20
N PHE A 243 -5.38 0.34 10.15
CA PHE A 243 -6.22 0.53 11.32
C PHE A 243 -7.09 -0.70 11.55
N GLY A 244 -7.12 -1.18 12.79
CA GLY A 244 -7.86 -2.36 13.24
C GLY A 244 -9.30 -2.06 13.64
N ASP A 245 -9.94 -3.05 14.27
CA ASP A 245 -11.40 -3.12 14.45
C ASP A 245 -12.06 -1.90 15.10
N VAL A 246 -11.37 -1.19 15.99
CA VAL A 246 -11.89 0.04 16.63
C VAL A 246 -12.29 1.09 15.59
N PHE A 247 -11.70 1.05 14.38
CA PHE A 247 -11.93 1.99 13.29
C PHE A 247 -12.82 1.45 12.16
N SER A 248 -13.42 0.27 12.36
CA SER A 248 -14.16 -0.46 11.32
C SER A 248 -15.66 -0.16 11.28
N ASP A 249 -16.19 0.50 12.32
CA ASP A 249 -17.62 0.78 12.43
C ASP A 249 -18.05 2.02 11.61
N THR A 250 -19.35 2.37 11.64
CA THR A 250 -19.89 3.48 10.84
C THR A 250 -19.71 4.86 11.49
N THR A 251 -19.29 4.89 12.74
CA THR A 251 -19.07 6.08 13.56
C THR A 251 -17.70 6.66 13.22
N PRO A 252 -17.60 7.94 12.84
CA PRO A 252 -16.30 8.53 12.61
C PRO A 252 -15.47 8.62 13.90
N ASP A 253 -14.23 8.16 13.83
CA ASP A 253 -13.26 8.24 14.91
C ASP A 253 -12.37 9.48 14.79
N THR A 254 -11.85 9.90 15.93
CA THR A 254 -10.84 10.96 16.00
C THR A 254 -9.69 10.56 16.89
N ILE A 255 -8.49 10.45 16.30
CA ILE A 255 -7.22 10.41 17.01
C ILE A 255 -6.85 11.84 17.33
N THR A 256 -6.88 12.20 18.61
CA THR A 256 -6.57 13.57 19.07
C THR A 256 -5.14 13.63 19.60
N LEU A 257 -4.28 14.39 18.94
CA LEU A 257 -2.90 14.54 19.35
C LEU A 257 -2.82 15.38 20.63
N THR A 258 -2.09 14.86 21.60
CA THR A 258 -1.84 15.46 22.92
C THR A 258 -0.34 15.56 23.22
N SER A 259 0.48 14.78 22.51
CA SER A 259 1.94 14.70 22.67
C SER A 259 2.70 15.44 21.55
N GLY A 260 2.02 16.33 20.83
CA GLY A 260 2.57 17.08 19.70
C GLY A 260 2.34 16.41 18.35
N GLN A 261 3.07 16.84 17.34
CA GLN A 261 2.95 16.33 15.97
C GLN A 261 3.47 14.88 15.83
N LEU A 262 3.05 14.19 14.77
CA LEU A 262 3.57 12.90 14.34
C LEU A 262 4.68 13.13 13.31
N THR A 263 5.91 12.78 13.65
CA THR A 263 7.06 12.92 12.74
C THR A 263 7.36 11.59 12.08
N ILE A 264 7.37 11.57 10.75
CA ILE A 264 7.69 10.41 9.93
C ILE A 264 9.10 10.60 9.37
N THR A 265 10.00 9.68 9.68
CA THR A 265 11.43 9.72 9.32
C THR A 265 11.87 8.53 8.48
N ASP A 266 10.98 7.58 8.18
CA ASP A 266 11.21 6.51 7.21
C ASP A 266 10.17 6.47 6.08
N ASP A 267 10.40 5.59 5.10
CA ASP A 267 9.49 5.29 4.01
C ASP A 267 8.24 4.61 4.57
N LEU A 268 7.07 5.22 4.42
CA LEU A 268 5.88 4.81 5.16
C LEU A 268 4.60 4.97 4.36
N THR A 269 3.80 3.90 4.32
CA THR A 269 2.42 3.91 3.81
C THR A 269 1.42 3.85 4.95
N ILE A 270 0.53 4.84 5.07
CA ILE A 270 -0.58 4.87 6.03
C ILE A 270 -1.90 4.67 5.28
N LEU A 271 -2.62 3.62 5.64
CA LEU A 271 -3.86 3.16 5.01
C LEU A 271 -5.06 3.54 5.88
N GLY A 272 -5.54 4.77 5.74
CA GLY A 272 -6.70 5.25 6.47
C GLY A 272 -7.99 4.53 6.09
N THR A 273 -8.95 4.52 7.01
CA THR A 273 -10.27 3.88 6.81
C THR A 273 -11.24 4.70 5.97
N GLY A 274 -10.81 5.88 5.50
CA GLY A 274 -11.56 6.83 4.68
C GLY A 274 -11.69 8.19 5.37
N ALA A 275 -11.55 9.28 4.59
CA ALA A 275 -11.51 10.64 5.13
C ALA A 275 -12.84 11.16 5.71
N SER A 276 -13.92 10.38 5.64
CA SER A 276 -15.17 10.65 6.37
C SER A 276 -15.30 9.80 7.64
N LYS A 277 -14.42 8.82 7.84
CA LYS A 277 -14.45 7.86 8.96
C LYS A 277 -13.34 8.09 9.97
N LEU A 278 -12.15 8.53 9.55
CA LEU A 278 -11.03 8.70 10.46
C LEU A 278 -10.42 10.09 10.38
N THR A 279 -10.42 10.78 11.52
CA THR A 279 -9.75 12.07 11.70
C THR A 279 -8.49 11.91 12.55
N VAL A 280 -7.38 12.47 12.09
CA VAL A 280 -6.18 12.74 12.91
C VAL A 280 -6.14 14.24 13.16
N SER A 281 -6.28 14.62 14.43
CA SER A 281 -6.51 15.99 14.87
C SER A 281 -5.30 16.53 15.64
N GLY A 282 -4.71 17.63 15.18
CA GLY A 282 -3.63 18.34 15.90
C GLY A 282 -4.09 19.07 17.17
N ASN A 283 -5.39 18.94 17.51
CA ASN A 283 -6.02 19.47 18.71
C ASN A 283 -5.85 21.00 18.90
N ASN A 284 -5.65 21.73 17.80
CA ASN A 284 -5.26 23.14 17.76
C ASN A 284 -3.96 23.45 18.55
N ALA A 285 -3.20 22.43 18.93
CA ALA A 285 -2.04 22.52 19.81
C ALA A 285 -0.72 22.24 19.08
N SER A 286 -0.75 21.45 18.00
CA SER A 286 0.42 21.14 17.19
C SER A 286 0.06 20.98 15.71
N LYS A 287 1.06 20.85 14.86
CA LYS A 287 0.86 20.21 13.54
C LYS A 287 0.31 18.80 13.73
N VAL A 288 -0.22 18.23 12.66
CA VAL A 288 -0.59 16.82 12.63
C VAL A 288 0.61 15.98 12.21
N PHE A 289 1.16 16.23 11.01
CA PHE A 289 2.27 15.47 10.46
C PHE A 289 3.47 16.34 10.09
N GLU A 290 4.68 15.83 10.30
CA GLU A 290 5.89 16.30 9.67
C GLU A 290 6.59 15.16 8.95
N ILE A 291 6.85 15.35 7.66
CA ILE A 291 7.66 14.43 6.88
C ILE A 291 9.10 14.94 6.91
N ALA A 292 10.00 14.14 7.46
CA ALA A 292 11.40 14.45 7.68
C ALA A 292 12.31 13.31 7.21
N GLY A 293 13.61 13.54 7.20
CA GLY A 293 14.59 12.56 6.69
C GLY A 293 14.94 12.77 5.22
N LEU A 294 16.09 12.24 4.78
CA LEU A 294 16.54 12.40 3.41
C LEU A 294 15.98 11.30 2.51
N GLY A 295 15.34 11.70 1.42
CA GLY A 295 14.85 10.78 0.40
C GLY A 295 13.70 9.89 0.87
N ARG A 296 12.90 10.35 1.84
CA ARG A 296 11.76 9.60 2.34
C ARG A 296 10.55 9.71 1.41
N ASP A 297 9.91 8.61 1.07
CA ASP A 297 8.66 8.48 0.33
C ASP A 297 7.53 8.07 1.29
N VAL A 298 6.62 9.00 1.56
CA VAL A 298 5.48 8.77 2.44
C VAL A 298 4.18 8.82 1.63
N SER A 299 3.36 7.79 1.81
CA SER A 299 2.02 7.69 1.23
C SER A 299 0.98 7.68 2.34
N ILE A 300 -0.03 8.56 2.24
CA ILE A 300 -1.17 8.58 3.15
C ILE A 300 -2.44 8.51 2.32
N ASP A 301 -3.24 7.47 2.55
CA ASP A 301 -4.53 7.27 1.92
C ASP A 301 -5.66 7.42 2.94
N GLY A 302 -6.76 8.07 2.54
CA GLY A 302 -8.03 7.95 3.27
C GLY A 302 -8.06 8.54 4.69
N LEU A 303 -7.35 9.64 4.98
CA LEU A 303 -7.44 10.32 6.29
C LEU A 303 -8.08 11.72 6.19
N LYS A 304 -8.82 12.11 7.23
CA LYS A 304 -9.05 13.52 7.54
C LYS A 304 -7.93 14.02 8.46
N ILE A 305 -7.27 15.10 8.07
CA ILE A 305 -6.15 15.72 8.80
C ILE A 305 -6.60 17.12 9.19
N ALA A 306 -6.83 17.34 10.48
CA ALA A 306 -7.57 18.51 10.93
C ALA A 306 -7.03 19.17 12.19
N ASN A 307 -7.51 20.39 12.45
CA ASN A 307 -7.23 21.17 13.66
C ASN A 307 -5.72 21.28 13.96
N GLY A 308 -4.89 21.36 12.93
CA GLY A 308 -3.46 21.61 13.05
C GLY A 308 -3.16 23.06 13.42
N ASN A 309 -2.10 23.26 14.19
CA ASN A 309 -1.52 24.56 14.53
C ASN A 309 -0.13 24.71 13.91
N ASP A 310 0.13 25.88 13.32
CA ASP A 310 1.30 26.17 12.47
C ASP A 310 1.34 25.32 11.18
N SER A 311 0.18 24.96 10.63
CA SER A 311 -0.05 23.98 9.54
C SER A 311 -0.55 22.62 10.03
N ALA A 312 -1.32 21.93 9.21
CA ALA A 312 -1.66 20.52 9.44
C ALA A 312 -0.46 19.62 9.13
N ILE A 313 0.18 19.88 7.99
CA ILE A 313 1.26 19.07 7.45
C ILE A 313 2.45 19.96 7.12
N LEU A 314 3.65 19.52 7.50
CA LEU A 314 4.91 20.05 7.01
C LEU A 314 5.63 18.99 6.18
N VAL A 315 5.93 19.31 4.91
CA VAL A 315 6.75 18.47 4.03
C VAL A 315 8.12 19.13 3.91
N ASN A 316 9.15 18.50 4.48
CA ASN A 316 10.50 19.06 4.46
C ASN A 316 11.19 18.92 3.10
N THR A 317 12.30 19.63 2.92
CA THR A 317 13.13 19.49 1.71
C THR A 317 13.66 18.07 1.58
N ASN A 318 13.75 17.55 0.35
CA ASN A 318 14.20 16.19 0.04
C ASN A 318 13.31 15.06 0.57
N THR A 319 12.05 15.35 0.92
CA THR A 319 11.02 14.33 1.20
C THR A 319 9.94 14.37 0.13
N LEU A 320 9.23 13.26 -0.03
CA LEU A 320 8.05 13.12 -0.86
C LEU A 320 6.86 12.74 0.03
N LEU A 321 5.75 13.46 -0.13
CA LEU A 321 4.45 13.09 0.42
C LEU A 321 3.43 12.92 -0.70
N SER A 322 2.80 11.75 -0.75
CA SER A 322 1.66 11.45 -1.60
C SER A 322 0.41 11.31 -0.73
N LEU A 323 -0.56 12.20 -0.93
CA LEU A 323 -1.88 12.14 -0.29
C LEU A 323 -2.93 11.69 -1.30
N THR A 324 -3.67 10.65 -0.94
CA THR A 324 -4.75 10.10 -1.76
C THR A 324 -6.04 10.02 -0.94
N ASN A 325 -7.19 10.29 -1.58
CA ASN A 325 -8.52 10.16 -0.97
C ASN A 325 -8.68 10.84 0.40
N SER A 326 -7.93 11.93 0.63
CA SER A 326 -7.77 12.54 1.94
C SER A 326 -8.46 13.91 2.03
N ASN A 327 -8.72 14.36 3.25
CA ASN A 327 -9.27 15.69 3.54
C ASN A 327 -8.33 16.44 4.50
N ILE A 328 -7.90 17.65 4.14
CA ILE A 328 -7.09 18.51 5.00
C ILE A 328 -7.93 19.74 5.33
N SER A 329 -8.45 19.83 6.55
CA SER A 329 -9.39 20.89 6.91
C SER A 329 -9.27 21.48 8.30
N ASP A 330 -9.78 22.70 8.45
CA ASP A 330 -9.90 23.37 9.73
C ASP A 330 -8.54 23.59 10.43
N ASN A 331 -7.47 23.71 9.64
CA ASN A 331 -6.11 23.91 10.14
C ASN A 331 -5.73 25.39 10.09
N THR A 332 -4.85 25.78 11.02
CA THR A 332 -4.43 27.17 11.19
C THR A 332 -2.91 27.32 11.20
N ALA A 333 -2.41 28.40 10.61
CA ALA A 333 -1.02 28.80 10.73
C ALA A 333 -0.88 30.30 10.97
N THR A 334 -0.01 30.71 11.90
CA THR A 334 0.44 32.11 11.99
C THR A 334 1.45 32.46 10.90
N SER A 335 2.02 31.44 10.27
CA SER A 335 2.94 31.54 9.15
C SER A 335 2.20 31.29 7.82
N SER A 336 2.82 30.55 6.91
CA SER A 336 2.25 30.21 5.60
C SER A 336 1.85 28.74 5.56
N GLY A 337 0.83 28.40 4.77
CA GLY A 337 0.39 27.02 4.58
C GLY A 337 -0.52 26.54 5.71
N GLY A 338 -1.69 27.15 5.86
CA GLY A 338 -2.64 26.83 6.93
C GLY A 338 -3.00 25.33 6.95
N GLY A 339 -3.26 24.75 5.79
CA GLY A 339 -3.37 23.30 5.62
C GLY A 339 -2.00 22.64 5.48
N ILE A 340 -1.26 22.99 4.43
CA ILE A 340 0.01 22.32 4.10
C ILE A 340 1.10 23.34 3.81
N ASN A 341 2.25 23.17 4.46
CA ASN A 341 3.48 23.88 4.16
C ASN A 341 4.45 22.93 3.44
N ASN A 342 4.63 23.11 2.13
CA ASN A 342 5.44 22.23 1.30
C ASN A 342 6.79 22.86 0.94
N LYS A 343 7.88 22.25 1.42
CA LYS A 343 9.26 22.55 1.02
C LYS A 343 9.91 21.40 0.22
N GLY A 344 9.24 20.25 0.14
CA GLY A 344 9.70 19.06 -0.58
C GLY A 344 8.89 18.81 -1.85
N THR A 345 8.54 17.54 -2.07
CA THR A 345 7.61 17.14 -3.15
C THR A 345 6.28 16.72 -2.54
N LEU A 346 5.19 17.31 -3.02
CA LEU A 346 3.83 17.04 -2.59
C LEU A 346 2.97 16.63 -3.77
N LYS A 347 2.32 15.47 -3.68
CA LYS A 347 1.34 14.97 -4.64
C LYS A 347 -0.01 14.84 -3.97
N LEU A 348 -1.02 15.50 -4.52
CA LEU A 348 -2.41 15.40 -4.05
C LEU A 348 -3.28 14.76 -5.13
N THR A 349 -3.79 13.55 -4.86
CA THR A 349 -4.69 12.84 -5.76
C THR A 349 -6.05 12.64 -5.10
N ASN A 350 -7.13 13.04 -5.75
CA ASN A 350 -8.49 12.91 -5.20
C ASN A 350 -8.59 13.42 -3.75
N THR A 351 -7.92 14.54 -3.46
CA THR A 351 -7.75 15.08 -2.10
C THR A 351 -8.37 16.46 -2.01
N ASN A 352 -9.02 16.76 -0.90
CA ASN A 352 -9.60 18.06 -0.63
C ASN A 352 -8.79 18.83 0.41
N VAL A 353 -8.50 20.10 0.15
CA VAL A 353 -7.88 21.03 1.11
C VAL A 353 -8.82 22.20 1.32
N PHE A 354 -9.47 22.29 2.48
CA PHE A 354 -10.53 23.28 2.69
C PHE A 354 -10.66 23.83 4.10
N GLY A 355 -11.23 25.03 4.23
CA GLY A 355 -11.47 25.65 5.54
C GLY A 355 -10.18 25.97 6.32
N ASN A 356 -9.03 25.98 5.65
CA ASN A 356 -7.76 26.25 6.31
C ASN A 356 -7.44 27.74 6.30
N THR A 357 -6.76 28.21 7.35
CA THR A 357 -6.45 29.64 7.54
C THR A 357 -4.96 29.88 7.78
N ALA A 358 -4.37 30.85 7.08
CA ALA A 358 -3.01 31.34 7.33
C ALA A 358 -3.01 32.86 7.55
N THR A 359 -2.26 33.36 8.55
CA THR A 359 -2.06 34.81 8.71
C THR A 359 -0.93 35.37 7.83
N SER A 360 -0.29 34.54 7.01
CA SER A 360 0.58 34.99 5.93
C SER A 360 0.00 34.56 4.58
N SER A 361 0.66 33.65 3.87
CA SER A 361 0.27 33.25 2.51
C SER A 361 -0.08 31.77 2.43
N GLY A 362 -0.90 31.38 1.47
CA GLY A 362 -1.27 29.98 1.28
C GLY A 362 -2.20 29.49 2.40
N GLY A 363 -3.44 30.00 2.43
CA GLY A 363 -4.42 29.57 3.44
C GLY A 363 -4.61 28.05 3.42
N GLY A 364 -4.75 27.49 2.21
CA GLY A 364 -4.72 26.05 1.99
C GLY A 364 -3.31 25.52 1.94
N ILE A 365 -2.54 25.91 0.92
CA ILE A 365 -1.20 25.39 0.64
C ILE A 365 -0.21 26.53 0.43
N ALA A 366 0.92 26.49 1.13
CA ALA A 366 2.11 27.26 0.76
C ALA A 366 3.13 26.32 0.13
N ASN A 367 3.48 26.55 -1.13
CA ASN A 367 4.40 25.73 -1.90
C ASN A 367 5.71 26.45 -2.21
N GLN A 368 6.79 25.97 -1.62
CA GLN A 368 8.18 26.35 -1.90
C GLN A 368 8.93 25.26 -2.68
N GLY A 369 8.44 24.03 -2.68
CA GLY A 369 8.99 22.89 -3.43
C GLY A 369 8.20 22.56 -4.70
N ILE A 370 7.93 21.28 -4.92
CA ILE A 370 7.15 20.77 -6.06
C ILE A 370 5.77 20.34 -5.57
N LEU A 371 4.73 20.83 -6.23
CA LEU A 371 3.34 20.50 -5.95
C LEU A 371 2.66 19.96 -7.22
N SER A 372 2.05 18.78 -7.13
CA SER A 372 1.19 18.22 -8.17
C SER A 372 -0.21 17.99 -7.63
N LEU A 373 -1.23 18.52 -8.31
CA LEU A 373 -2.64 18.30 -8.02
C LEU A 373 -3.29 17.52 -9.16
N THR A 374 -3.85 16.36 -8.84
CA THR A 374 -4.61 15.54 -9.79
C THR A 374 -5.99 15.22 -9.23
N LYS A 375 -7.05 15.66 -9.93
CA LYS A 375 -8.45 15.41 -9.51
C LYS A 375 -8.73 15.87 -8.06
N SER A 376 -8.09 16.94 -7.62
CA SER A 376 -8.15 17.44 -6.24
C SER A 376 -8.92 18.76 -6.16
N SER A 377 -9.39 19.13 -4.97
CA SER A 377 -10.15 20.38 -4.75
C SER A 377 -9.54 21.22 -3.63
N ILE A 378 -9.28 22.50 -3.91
CA ILE A 378 -8.76 23.47 -2.93
C ILE A 378 -9.79 24.58 -2.77
N PHE A 379 -10.52 24.62 -1.66
CA PHE A 379 -11.65 25.53 -1.51
C PHE A 379 -11.86 26.10 -0.11
N ASP A 380 -12.52 27.26 -0.03
CA ASP A 380 -12.86 27.93 1.24
C ASP A 380 -11.66 28.15 2.18
N ASN A 381 -10.46 28.29 1.61
CA ASN A 381 -9.26 28.60 2.38
C ASN A 381 -9.02 30.11 2.43
N THR A 382 -8.46 30.58 3.55
CA THR A 382 -8.26 32.01 3.81
C THR A 382 -6.81 32.33 4.13
N ALA A 383 -6.25 33.34 3.48
CA ALA A 383 -4.97 33.95 3.82
C ALA A 383 -5.16 35.45 4.11
N THR A 384 -4.34 36.05 4.97
CA THR A 384 -4.37 37.51 5.18
C THR A 384 -3.31 38.27 4.37
N SER A 385 -2.57 37.60 3.49
CA SER A 385 -1.60 38.25 2.60
C SER A 385 -1.80 37.83 1.14
N SER A 386 -1.46 36.59 0.78
CA SER A 386 -1.48 36.16 -0.62
C SER A 386 -1.86 34.70 -0.77
N GLY A 387 -2.56 34.36 -1.85
CA GLY A 387 -2.90 32.98 -2.18
C GLY A 387 -3.79 32.33 -1.12
N GLY A 388 -5.06 32.75 -1.02
CA GLY A 388 -6.02 32.14 -0.08
C GLY A 388 -6.07 30.61 -0.20
N GLY A 389 -6.08 30.11 -1.44
CA GLY A 389 -6.00 28.67 -1.72
C GLY A 389 -4.55 28.20 -1.74
N ILE A 390 -3.80 28.64 -2.76
CA ILE A 390 -2.41 28.25 -2.96
C ILE A 390 -1.55 29.52 -3.07
N TYR A 391 -0.49 29.58 -2.29
CA TYR A 391 0.65 30.47 -2.53
C TYR A 391 1.81 29.63 -3.08
N ASN A 392 2.32 29.98 -4.26
CA ASN A 392 3.37 29.22 -4.94
C ASN A 392 4.61 30.07 -5.20
N SER A 393 5.73 29.69 -4.58
CA SER A 393 7.07 30.18 -4.88
C SER A 393 8.01 29.08 -5.43
N GLY A 394 7.50 27.85 -5.59
CA GLY A 394 8.18 26.72 -6.23
C GLY A 394 7.52 26.33 -7.57
N THR A 395 7.44 25.03 -7.84
CA THR A 395 6.79 24.46 -9.04
C THR A 395 5.41 23.92 -8.72
N VAL A 396 4.44 24.20 -9.58
CA VAL A 396 3.07 23.68 -9.46
C VAL A 396 2.59 23.09 -10.79
N ASP A 397 1.99 21.91 -10.72
CA ASP A 397 1.25 21.26 -11.80
C ASP A 397 -0.17 20.93 -11.34
N ILE A 398 -1.17 21.26 -12.16
CA ILE A 398 -2.59 21.15 -11.83
C ILE A 398 -3.32 20.49 -12.99
N THR A 399 -3.76 19.25 -12.77
CA THR A 399 -4.48 18.45 -13.76
C THR A 399 -5.84 18.04 -13.22
N GLY A 400 -6.92 18.37 -13.95
CA GLY A 400 -8.29 17.96 -13.63
C GLY A 400 -8.77 18.37 -12.23
N SER A 401 -8.23 19.44 -11.66
CA SER A 401 -8.44 19.86 -10.27
C SER A 401 -9.20 21.19 -10.20
N THR A 402 -9.86 21.46 -9.06
CA THR A 402 -10.66 22.68 -8.84
C THR A 402 -10.07 23.54 -7.74
N ILE A 403 -9.98 24.85 -7.97
CA ILE A 403 -9.55 25.84 -6.96
C ILE A 403 -10.63 26.93 -6.93
N SER A 404 -11.44 26.98 -5.87
CA SER A 404 -12.65 27.84 -5.80
C SER A 404 -12.92 28.38 -4.40
N GLY A 405 -13.61 29.52 -4.26
CA GLY A 405 -14.05 30.02 -2.94
C GLY A 405 -12.93 30.48 -1.98
N ASN A 406 -11.67 30.53 -2.44
CA ASN A 406 -10.55 30.91 -1.58
C ASN A 406 -10.37 32.45 -1.49
N THR A 407 -10.01 32.95 -0.31
CA THR A 407 -9.92 34.40 -0.03
C THR A 407 -8.51 34.79 0.42
N ALA A 408 -7.94 35.84 -0.20
CA ALA A 408 -6.80 36.59 0.35
C ALA A 408 -7.29 38.01 0.66
N ARG A 409 -7.05 38.51 1.88
CA ARG A 409 -7.57 39.82 2.33
C ARG A 409 -6.58 40.62 3.13
#